data_AF-A0A7G5BTQ7-F1
#
_entry.id   AF-A0A7G5BTQ7-F1
#
_cell.length_a   1.000
_cell.length_b   1.000
_cell.length_c   1.000
_cell.angle_alpha   90.00
_cell.angle_beta   90.00
_cell.angle_gamma   90.00
#
_symmetry.space_group_name_H-M   'P 1'
#
loop_
_entity.id
_entity.type
_entity.pdbx_description
1 polymer ?
#
loop_
_entity_poly.entity_id
_entity_poly.type
_entity_poly.pdbx_seq_one_letter_code
_entity_poly.pdbx_strand_id
1 'polypeptide(L)'
;MKGMAWLAAALLIMAGCSGRASEFKADTFSKDDLCIVESGGSRAKICYGDSRSEVEKALGQGKDTGALGYVYDNGVTVMYRDDAAAGILLKEESAGKFKTVRGASISDSKSSIKRLYGEKVALDATEHNLDYIYDSRADRFFDGGPNDPRQTMEDSVDTYILSALFNEDGYATLLMVIDRRMAVYFK
;
A
#
# COMPACT_ATOMS: atom_id res chain seq x y z
N MET A 1 -0.22 13.42 -67.68
CA MET A 1 0.27 12.03 -67.65
C MET A 1 1.33 11.93 -66.56
N LYS A 2 1.14 11.00 -65.59
CA LYS A 2 2.14 10.21 -64.82
C LYS A 2 3.36 10.95 -64.24
N GLY A 3 3.74 10.87 -62.96
CA GLY A 3 3.36 10.08 -61.78
C GLY A 3 4.10 10.72 -60.59
N MET A 4 3.56 10.79 -59.38
CA MET A 4 3.47 9.73 -58.36
C MET A 4 4.82 9.06 -58.05
N ALA A 5 5.51 9.56 -57.02
CA ALA A 5 6.53 8.86 -56.21
C ALA A 5 6.52 9.54 -54.82
N TRP A 6 5.66 9.15 -53.88
CA TRP A 6 5.78 8.05 -52.90
C TRP A 6 7.05 8.06 -52.02
N LEU A 7 6.79 8.42 -50.74
CA LEU A 7 7.35 7.96 -49.46
C LEU A 7 8.86 7.99 -49.17
N ALA A 8 9.19 8.66 -48.06
CA ALA A 8 9.67 7.96 -46.86
C ALA A 8 9.40 8.80 -45.60
N ALA A 9 8.47 8.29 -44.78
CA ALA A 9 8.20 8.77 -43.43
C ALA A 9 9.20 8.15 -42.46
N ALA A 10 9.82 8.98 -41.61
CA ALA A 10 10.56 8.54 -40.44
C ALA A 10 9.93 9.17 -39.19
N LEU A 11 8.73 8.70 -38.85
CA LEU A 11 8.12 8.91 -37.53
C LEU A 11 8.79 7.93 -36.57
N LEU A 12 9.83 8.39 -35.88
CA LEU A 12 10.36 7.76 -34.67
C LEU A 12 9.30 7.88 -33.58
N ILE A 13 8.36 6.92 -33.55
CA ILE A 13 7.48 6.70 -32.41
C ILE A 13 8.37 6.09 -31.33
N MET A 14 8.91 6.93 -30.46
CA MET A 14 9.37 6.46 -29.16
C MET A 14 8.14 5.97 -28.42
N ALA A 15 7.83 4.69 -28.57
CA ALA A 15 7.03 3.93 -27.63
C ALA A 15 7.85 3.82 -26.33
N GLY A 16 7.95 4.95 -25.62
CA GLY A 16 8.16 4.89 -24.19
C GLY A 16 6.96 4.15 -23.64
N CYS A 17 7.19 2.94 -23.12
CA CYS A 17 6.28 2.34 -22.16
C CYS A 17 6.24 3.28 -20.95
N SER A 18 5.44 4.35 -21.05
CA SER A 18 4.92 5.06 -19.92
C SER A 18 4.01 4.06 -19.22
N GLY A 19 4.60 3.29 -18.31
CA GLY A 19 3.84 2.66 -17.24
C GLY A 19 2.97 3.77 -16.68
N ARG A 20 1.67 3.68 -16.98
CA ARG A 20 0.68 4.66 -16.59
C ARG A 20 0.77 4.70 -15.08
N ALA A 21 1.39 5.75 -14.53
CA ALA A 21 1.28 6.03 -13.11
C ALA A 21 -0.22 6.09 -12.86
N SER A 22 -0.76 5.15 -12.07
CA SER A 22 -2.11 5.31 -11.56
C SER A 22 -2.07 6.62 -10.79
N GLU A 23 -2.74 7.63 -11.34
CA GLU A 23 -2.90 8.92 -10.68
C GLU A 23 -3.88 8.66 -9.54
N PHE A 24 -3.36 8.21 -8.40
CA PHE A 24 -4.17 7.88 -7.25
C PHE A 24 -4.97 9.11 -6.83
N LYS A 25 -6.27 8.92 -6.61
CA LYS A 25 -7.17 9.99 -6.21
C LYS A 25 -7.50 9.85 -4.72
N ALA A 26 -7.40 10.94 -3.97
CA ALA A 26 -7.88 10.99 -2.59
C ALA A 26 -9.37 10.58 -2.50
N ASP A 27 -9.78 10.06 -1.34
CA ASP A 27 -11.13 9.55 -1.07
C ASP A 27 -11.55 8.36 -1.97
N THR A 28 -10.58 7.66 -2.59
CA THR A 28 -10.81 6.42 -3.34
C THR A 28 -9.81 5.36 -2.90
N PHE A 29 -10.16 4.08 -3.02
CA PHE A 29 -9.29 2.97 -2.67
C PHE A 29 -9.50 1.79 -3.61
N SER A 30 -8.46 1.00 -3.77
CA SER A 30 -8.43 -0.19 -4.61
C SER A 30 -7.39 -1.17 -4.06
N LYS A 31 -7.38 -2.41 -4.56
CA LYS A 31 -6.32 -3.37 -4.19
C LYS A 31 -4.92 -2.88 -4.59
N ASP A 32 -4.81 -2.04 -5.62
CA ASP A 32 -3.52 -1.47 -6.05
C ASP A 32 -2.89 -0.58 -4.97
N ASP A 33 -3.70 -0.05 -4.06
CA ASP A 33 -3.25 0.77 -2.92
C ASP A 33 -2.57 -0.06 -1.82
N LEU A 34 -2.74 -1.39 -1.84
CA LEU A 34 -2.15 -2.31 -0.87
C LEU A 34 -0.74 -2.74 -1.26
N CYS A 35 0.05 -1.78 -1.71
CA CYS A 35 1.42 -2.02 -2.12
C CYS A 35 2.37 -0.98 -1.51
N ILE A 36 3.60 -1.40 -1.29
CA ILE A 36 4.73 -0.53 -1.02
C ILE A 36 5.67 -0.54 -2.23
N VAL A 37 6.44 0.54 -2.36
CA VAL A 37 7.46 0.71 -3.39
C VAL A 37 8.75 1.20 -2.76
N GLU A 38 9.87 0.81 -3.34
CA GLU A 38 11.17 1.34 -2.95
C GLU A 38 11.29 2.83 -3.32
N SER A 39 11.92 3.59 -2.44
CA SER A 39 12.20 5.01 -2.60
C SER A 39 13.39 5.20 -3.54
N GLY A 40 13.36 6.23 -4.39
CA GLY A 40 14.50 6.57 -5.25
C GLY A 40 14.50 5.94 -6.66
N GLY A 41 13.43 5.25 -7.07
CA GLY A 41 13.17 4.95 -8.49
C GLY A 41 13.62 3.57 -8.99
N SER A 42 14.08 2.69 -8.10
CA SER A 42 14.10 1.25 -8.36
C SER A 42 12.66 0.70 -8.43
N ARG A 43 12.50 -0.45 -9.08
CA ARG A 43 11.18 -1.05 -9.41
C ARG A 43 10.65 -2.02 -8.37
N ALA A 44 11.29 -2.16 -7.19
CA ALA A 44 10.78 -3.08 -6.18
C ALA A 44 9.40 -2.59 -5.70
N LYS A 45 8.37 -3.37 -6.04
CA LYS A 45 6.98 -3.20 -5.63
C LYS A 45 6.58 -4.49 -4.93
N ILE A 46 6.05 -4.37 -3.72
CA ILE A 46 5.54 -5.48 -2.93
C ILE A 46 4.08 -5.18 -2.65
N CYS A 47 3.21 -6.11 -2.99
CA CYS A 47 1.78 -5.97 -2.87
C CYS A 47 1.18 -7.04 -1.95
N TYR A 48 0.04 -6.70 -1.37
CA TYR A 48 -0.87 -7.68 -0.82
C TYR A 48 -1.16 -8.77 -1.86
N GLY A 49 -1.08 -10.03 -1.43
CA GLY A 49 -1.26 -11.22 -2.26
C GLY A 49 0.00 -11.75 -2.91
N ASP A 50 1.11 -10.99 -2.93
CA ASP A 50 2.39 -11.48 -3.47
C ASP A 50 2.85 -12.70 -2.67
N SER A 51 3.38 -13.71 -3.36
CA SER A 51 3.95 -14.87 -2.69
C SER A 51 5.20 -14.47 -1.89
N ARG A 52 5.51 -15.20 -0.81
CA ARG A 52 6.75 -14.98 -0.06
C ARG A 52 7.98 -14.98 -0.95
N SER A 53 8.03 -15.88 -1.93
CA SER A 53 9.14 -15.95 -2.88
C SER A 53 9.30 -14.68 -3.74
N GLU A 54 8.20 -13.99 -4.07
CA GLU A 54 8.23 -12.72 -4.80
C GLU A 54 8.64 -11.57 -3.91
N VAL A 55 8.16 -11.56 -2.66
CA VAL A 55 8.61 -10.60 -1.65
C VAL A 55 10.12 -10.73 -1.41
N GLU A 56 10.63 -11.94 -1.24
CA GLU A 56 12.06 -12.18 -0.96
C GLU A 56 12.97 -11.81 -2.15
N LYS A 57 12.46 -11.83 -3.39
CA LYS A 57 13.19 -11.27 -4.55
C LYS A 57 13.39 -9.77 -4.44
N ALA A 58 12.46 -9.05 -3.81
CA ALA A 58 12.50 -7.60 -3.66
C ALA A 58 13.20 -7.16 -2.36
N LEU A 59 12.97 -7.87 -1.25
CA LEU A 59 13.44 -7.46 0.08
C LEU A 59 14.66 -8.23 0.59
N GLY A 60 15.08 -9.29 -0.11
CA GLY A 60 16.06 -10.26 0.40
C GLY A 60 15.40 -11.30 1.31
N GLN A 61 16.21 -12.11 1.99
CA GLN A 61 15.71 -13.18 2.84
C GLN A 61 15.14 -12.62 4.16
N GLY A 62 13.87 -12.93 4.45
CA GLY A 62 13.22 -12.53 5.70
C GLY A 62 13.58 -13.46 6.86
N LYS A 63 13.57 -12.90 8.08
CA LYS A 63 13.68 -13.66 9.33
C LYS A 63 12.31 -13.82 9.97
N ASP A 64 11.88 -15.05 10.18
CA ASP A 64 10.66 -15.34 10.95
C ASP A 64 10.87 -14.94 12.41
N THR A 65 9.95 -14.13 12.94
CA THR A 65 9.98 -13.67 14.33
C THR A 65 8.92 -14.34 15.21
N GLY A 66 8.03 -15.16 14.62
CA GLY A 66 6.93 -15.84 15.31
C GLY A 66 5.81 -14.92 15.85
N ALA A 67 6.08 -13.64 16.11
CA ALA A 67 5.14 -12.71 16.75
C ALA A 67 4.31 -11.88 15.76
N LEU A 68 4.91 -11.39 14.67
CA LEU A 68 4.27 -10.44 13.74
C LEU A 68 4.61 -10.72 12.25
N GLY A 69 5.14 -11.90 11.95
CA GLY A 69 5.58 -12.29 10.60
C GLY A 69 7.09 -12.20 10.39
N TYR A 70 7.48 -11.96 9.14
CA TYR A 70 8.85 -11.95 8.67
C TYR A 70 9.40 -10.53 8.67
N VAL A 71 10.56 -10.34 9.30
CA VAL A 71 11.27 -9.06 9.32
C VAL A 71 12.42 -9.11 8.31
N TYR A 72 12.55 -8.03 7.54
CA TYR A 72 13.57 -7.86 6.52
C TYR A 72 14.56 -6.78 6.95
N ASP A 73 15.82 -6.89 6.50
CA ASP A 73 16.92 -5.98 6.88
C ASP A 73 16.68 -4.51 6.49
N ASN A 74 15.78 -4.28 5.52
CA ASN A 74 15.37 -2.96 5.10
C ASN A 74 14.26 -2.34 5.98
N GLY A 75 13.88 -2.98 7.08
CA GLY A 75 12.90 -2.47 8.04
C GLY A 75 11.44 -2.75 7.67
N VAL A 76 11.19 -3.47 6.57
CA VAL A 76 9.85 -3.92 6.21
C VAL A 76 9.52 -5.18 7.01
N THR A 77 8.30 -5.29 7.52
CA THR A 77 7.75 -6.53 8.07
C THR A 77 6.60 -7.01 7.19
N VAL A 78 6.58 -8.29 6.85
CA VAL A 78 5.49 -8.90 6.07
C VAL A 78 4.85 -10.04 6.84
N MET A 79 3.53 -9.98 6.96
CA MET A 79 2.69 -11.02 7.50
C MET A 79 2.16 -11.87 6.34
N TYR A 80 2.31 -13.18 6.43
CA TYR A 80 1.84 -14.11 5.41
C TYR A 80 0.62 -14.90 5.89
N ARG A 81 -0.30 -15.15 4.96
CA ARG A 81 -1.37 -16.14 5.08
C ARG A 81 -1.28 -17.05 3.87
N ASP A 82 -1.15 -18.35 4.09
CA ASP A 82 -1.05 -19.36 3.03
C ASP A 82 0.03 -19.02 1.97
N ASP A 83 1.21 -18.59 2.43
CA ASP A 83 2.36 -18.13 1.61
C ASP A 83 2.16 -16.80 0.85
N ALA A 84 1.00 -16.14 0.98
CA ALA A 84 0.71 -14.84 0.36
C ALA A 84 0.76 -13.69 1.37
N ALA A 85 1.30 -12.53 0.95
CA ALA A 85 1.37 -11.33 1.79
C ALA A 85 -0.05 -10.86 2.16
N ALA A 86 -0.35 -10.85 3.46
CA ALA A 86 -1.63 -10.43 4.01
C ALA A 86 -1.55 -9.13 4.82
N GLY A 87 -0.32 -8.74 5.20
CA GLY A 87 -0.01 -7.46 5.83
C GLY A 87 1.42 -7.05 5.52
N ILE A 88 1.63 -5.76 5.25
CA ILE A 88 2.94 -5.17 5.00
C ILE A 88 3.06 -3.94 5.91
N LEU A 89 4.13 -3.90 6.69
CA LEU A 89 4.39 -2.85 7.66
C LEU A 89 5.71 -2.16 7.31
N LEU A 90 5.68 -0.83 7.26
CA LEU A 90 6.87 0.02 7.22
C LEU A 90 7.12 0.55 8.63
N LYS A 91 8.31 0.31 9.18
CA LYS A 91 8.75 0.79 10.50
C LYS A 91 9.85 1.82 10.35
N GLU A 92 10.29 2.42 11.46
CA GLU A 92 11.38 3.40 11.51
C GLU A 92 12.61 3.01 10.67
N GLU A 93 13.01 1.74 10.68
CA GLU A 93 14.17 1.24 9.95
C GLU A 93 14.01 1.23 8.42
N SER A 94 12.78 1.38 7.94
CA SER A 94 12.41 1.50 6.52
C SER A 94 12.34 2.95 6.02
N ALA A 95 12.54 3.93 6.91
CA ALA A 95 12.53 5.34 6.56
C ALA A 95 13.50 5.65 5.41
N GLY A 96 13.02 6.40 4.43
CA GLY A 96 13.78 6.75 3.22
C GLY A 96 14.03 5.60 2.24
N LYS A 97 13.74 4.35 2.60
CA LYS A 97 13.93 3.16 1.75
C LYS A 97 12.64 2.71 1.08
N PHE A 98 11.52 2.78 1.79
CA PHE A 98 10.21 2.37 1.26
C PHE A 98 9.13 3.38 1.60
N LYS A 99 8.09 3.36 0.77
CA LYS A 99 6.86 4.15 0.94
C LYS A 99 5.68 3.37 0.40
N THR A 100 4.48 3.72 0.83
CA THR A 100 3.26 3.21 0.18
C THR A 100 3.23 3.64 -1.29
N VAL A 101 2.46 2.93 -2.13
CA VAL A 101 2.34 3.27 -3.55
C VAL A 101 1.81 4.70 -3.80
N ARG A 102 1.05 5.25 -2.84
CA ARG A 102 0.59 6.66 -2.86
C ARG A 102 1.63 7.66 -2.39
N GLY A 103 2.74 7.20 -1.85
CA GLY A 103 3.86 8.02 -1.43
C GLY A 103 3.96 8.29 0.08
N ALA A 104 3.02 7.81 0.90
CA ALA A 104 3.14 7.93 2.36
C ALA A 104 4.36 7.16 2.86
N SER A 105 5.18 7.81 3.67
CA SER A 105 6.46 7.35 4.16
C SER A 105 6.54 7.53 5.68
N ILE A 106 7.47 6.79 6.29
CA ILE A 106 7.85 7.06 7.68
C ILE A 106 8.38 8.49 7.80
N SER A 107 8.10 9.10 8.94
CA SER A 107 8.32 10.52 9.23
C SER A 107 7.41 11.50 8.48
N ASP A 108 6.44 11.04 7.69
CA ASP A 108 5.39 11.94 7.19
C ASP A 108 4.48 12.39 8.34
N SER A 109 4.02 13.64 8.25
CA SER A 109 3.01 14.14 9.18
C SER A 109 1.63 13.55 8.88
N LYS A 110 0.77 13.48 9.90
CA LYS A 110 -0.62 13.04 9.75
C LYS A 110 -1.37 13.79 8.63
N SER A 111 -1.19 15.10 8.54
CA SER A 111 -1.82 15.92 7.50
C SER A 111 -1.32 15.59 6.09
N SER A 112 -0.05 15.22 5.94
CA SER A 112 0.50 14.77 4.65
C SER A 112 -0.13 13.46 4.20
N ILE A 113 -0.26 12.49 5.10
CA ILE A 113 -0.91 11.21 4.79
C ILE A 113 -2.38 11.42 4.44
N LYS A 114 -3.09 12.29 5.17
CA LYS A 114 -4.48 12.65 4.85
C LYS A 114 -4.67 13.22 3.44
N ARG A 115 -3.73 14.03 2.95
CA ARG A 115 -3.80 14.55 1.57
C ARG A 115 -3.69 13.46 0.50
N LEU A 116 -3.00 12.34 0.80
CA LEU A 116 -2.81 11.23 -0.13
C LEU A 116 -4.03 10.30 -0.21
N TYR A 117 -4.67 10.04 0.93
CA TYR A 117 -5.74 9.05 1.05
C TYR A 117 -7.13 9.65 1.17
N GLY A 118 -7.24 10.91 1.59
CA GLY A 118 -8.51 11.61 1.78
C GLY A 118 -8.72 12.06 3.22
N GLU A 119 -9.30 13.25 3.40
CA GLU A 119 -9.66 13.76 4.73
C GLU A 119 -11.05 13.29 5.17
N LYS A 120 -11.96 13.09 4.22
CA LYS A 120 -13.38 12.82 4.52
C LYS A 120 -13.64 11.40 5.00
N VAL A 121 -12.81 10.47 4.53
CA VAL A 121 -12.92 9.04 4.79
C VAL A 121 -11.94 8.55 5.87
N ALA A 122 -11.21 9.48 6.48
CA ALA A 122 -10.25 9.20 7.53
C ALA A 122 -10.96 8.94 8.86
N LEU A 123 -10.59 7.84 9.52
CA LEU A 123 -10.91 7.59 10.91
C LEU A 123 -9.79 8.17 11.77
N ASP A 124 -9.99 9.41 12.22
CA ASP A 124 -9.02 10.20 12.98
C ASP A 124 -9.57 10.56 14.36
N ALA A 125 -9.86 9.53 15.16
CA ALA A 125 -10.46 9.71 16.47
C ALA A 125 -9.45 10.10 17.56
N THR A 126 -8.15 9.85 17.35
CA THR A 126 -7.10 10.09 18.35
C THR A 126 -5.88 10.75 17.72
N GLU A 127 -5.08 11.44 18.53
CA GLU A 127 -3.93 12.21 18.07
C GLU A 127 -2.83 11.35 17.42
N HIS A 128 -2.62 10.13 17.89
CA HIS A 128 -1.49 9.29 17.48
C HIS A 128 -1.86 8.11 16.55
N ASN A 129 -3.10 8.07 16.03
CA ASN A 129 -3.53 7.08 15.06
C ASN A 129 -4.28 7.74 13.89
N LEU A 130 -4.21 7.13 12.71
CA LEU A 130 -5.01 7.45 11.54
C LEU A 130 -5.31 6.17 10.79
N ASP A 131 -6.59 5.84 10.64
CA ASP A 131 -7.01 4.63 9.94
C ASP A 131 -7.88 4.97 8.72
N TYR A 132 -7.72 4.18 7.67
CA TYR A 132 -8.61 4.10 6.52
C TYR A 132 -9.04 2.65 6.37
N ILE A 133 -10.34 2.41 6.49
CA ILE A 133 -10.90 1.07 6.42
C ILE A 133 -11.82 1.02 5.21
N TYR A 134 -11.50 0.17 4.24
CA TYR A 134 -12.23 0.05 2.98
C TYR A 134 -12.81 -1.35 2.82
N ASP A 135 -14.12 -1.43 2.67
CA ASP A 135 -14.84 -2.67 2.35
C ASP A 135 -14.91 -2.80 0.82
N SER A 136 -14.11 -3.73 0.28
CA SER A 136 -14.02 -3.94 -1.15
C SER A 136 -15.23 -4.66 -1.75
N ARG A 137 -16.10 -5.28 -0.93
CA ARG A 137 -17.36 -5.89 -1.41
C ARG A 137 -18.44 -4.84 -1.61
N ALA A 138 -18.50 -3.90 -0.67
CA ALA A 138 -19.47 -2.80 -0.70
C ALA A 138 -18.95 -1.56 -1.45
N ASP A 139 -17.69 -1.58 -1.91
CA ASP A 139 -16.99 -0.48 -2.58
C ASP A 139 -17.13 0.85 -1.83
N ARG A 140 -16.85 0.82 -0.52
CA ARG A 140 -16.98 2.00 0.35
C ARG A 140 -16.00 1.99 1.50
N PHE A 141 -15.62 3.19 1.93
CA PHE A 141 -14.96 3.38 3.20
C PHE A 141 -15.95 3.20 4.36
N PHE A 142 -15.45 2.67 5.46
CA PHE A 142 -16.15 2.64 6.73
C PHE A 142 -16.00 3.98 7.43
N ASP A 143 -17.10 4.52 7.95
CA ASP A 143 -17.21 5.86 8.53
C ASP A 143 -17.22 5.87 10.07
N GLY A 144 -16.98 4.73 10.72
CA GLY A 144 -17.02 4.63 12.18
C GLY A 144 -18.42 4.39 12.76
N GLY A 145 -19.46 4.33 11.91
CA GLY A 145 -20.84 4.16 12.33
C GLY A 145 -21.23 2.74 12.80
N PRO A 146 -22.44 2.57 13.36
CA PRO A 146 -22.93 1.28 13.89
C PRO A 146 -23.18 0.23 12.80
N ASN A 147 -23.23 0.62 11.53
CA ASN A 147 -23.43 -0.27 10.37
C ASN A 147 -22.11 -0.83 9.85
N ASP A 148 -21.35 -1.33 10.81
CA ASP A 148 -20.14 -2.05 10.57
C ASP A 148 -20.44 -3.39 9.86
N PRO A 149 -20.02 -3.57 8.59
CA PRO A 149 -20.20 -4.84 7.88
C PRO A 149 -19.36 -5.99 8.47
N ARG A 150 -18.49 -5.71 9.45
CA ARG A 150 -17.42 -6.59 9.96
C ARG A 150 -17.94 -7.62 10.99
N GLN A 151 -18.88 -8.48 10.63
CA GLN A 151 -19.51 -9.43 11.57
C GLN A 151 -18.76 -10.76 11.78
N THR A 152 -17.93 -11.20 10.83
CA THR A 152 -17.21 -12.49 10.94
C THR A 152 -15.74 -12.41 10.52
N MET A 153 -14.96 -13.43 10.87
CA MET A 153 -13.55 -13.58 10.46
C MET A 153 -13.41 -13.83 8.95
N GLU A 154 -14.34 -14.56 8.34
CA GLU A 154 -14.31 -14.85 6.89
C GLU A 154 -14.61 -13.60 6.07
N ASP A 155 -15.54 -12.77 6.52
CA ASP A 155 -15.88 -11.48 5.89
C ASP A 155 -14.73 -10.45 5.93
N SER A 156 -13.71 -10.71 6.74
CA SER A 156 -12.67 -9.72 7.03
C SER A 156 -11.49 -9.72 6.04
N VAL A 157 -11.42 -10.67 5.11
CA VAL A 157 -10.36 -10.69 4.07
C VAL A 157 -10.60 -9.67 2.94
N ASP A 158 -11.84 -9.22 2.76
CA ASP A 158 -12.22 -8.21 1.77
C ASP A 158 -12.32 -6.80 2.38
N THR A 159 -11.93 -6.66 3.65
CA THR A 159 -11.80 -5.37 4.33
C THR A 159 -10.33 -5.04 4.42
N TYR A 160 -9.93 -3.95 3.78
CA TYR A 160 -8.55 -3.49 3.76
C TYR A 160 -8.36 -2.30 4.67
N ILE A 161 -7.19 -2.25 5.31
CA ILE A 161 -6.83 -1.24 6.28
C ILE A 161 -5.51 -0.62 5.85
N LEU A 162 -5.51 0.70 5.66
CA LEU A 162 -4.30 1.49 5.79
C LEU A 162 -4.32 2.12 7.18
N SER A 163 -3.28 1.89 7.97
CA SER A 163 -3.15 2.47 9.30
C SER A 163 -1.80 3.17 9.45
N ALA A 164 -1.80 4.29 10.14
CA ALA A 164 -0.59 5.02 10.50
C ALA A 164 -0.59 5.31 12.01
N LEU A 165 0.55 5.05 12.66
CA LEU A 165 0.80 5.49 14.03
C LEU A 165 1.81 6.63 14.04
N PHE A 166 1.61 7.58 14.94
CA PHE A 166 2.42 8.79 15.04
C PHE A 166 3.07 8.89 16.41
N ASN A 167 4.29 9.45 16.47
CA ASN A 167 4.91 9.83 17.73
C ASN A 167 4.31 11.12 18.31
N GLU A 168 4.82 11.55 19.46
CA GLU A 168 4.43 12.79 20.15
C GLU A 168 4.67 14.05 19.30
N ASP A 169 5.64 14.01 18.39
CA ASP A 169 5.95 15.10 17.47
C ASP A 169 5.03 15.12 16.22
N GLY A 170 4.09 14.16 16.13
CA GLY A 170 3.11 14.08 15.03
C GLY A 170 3.63 13.45 13.73
N TYR A 171 4.75 12.72 13.80
CA TYR A 171 5.37 12.05 12.65
C TYR A 171 5.14 10.55 12.66
N ALA A 172 4.87 9.98 11.48
CA ALA A 172 4.58 8.56 11.34
C ALA A 172 5.80 7.69 11.72
N THR A 173 5.59 6.74 12.64
CA THR A 173 6.59 5.74 13.06
C THR A 173 6.24 4.33 12.59
N LEU A 174 4.99 4.13 12.18
CA LEU A 174 4.49 2.89 11.59
C LEU A 174 3.48 3.21 10.50
N LEU A 175 3.61 2.56 9.35
CA LEU A 175 2.58 2.48 8.32
C LEU A 175 2.24 1.02 8.07
N MET A 176 0.97 0.69 7.91
CA MET A 176 0.48 -0.67 7.67
C MET A 176 -0.47 -0.66 6.50
N VAL A 177 -0.27 -1.56 5.53
CA VAL A 177 -1.29 -1.98 4.56
C VAL A 177 -1.61 -3.44 4.83
N ILE A 178 -2.84 -3.73 5.24
CA ILE A 178 -3.19 -5.02 5.83
C ILE A 178 -4.67 -5.33 5.61
N ASP A 179 -5.03 -6.60 5.43
CA ASP A 179 -6.44 -6.98 5.52
C ASP A 179 -6.89 -7.10 6.97
N ARG A 180 -8.18 -6.92 7.23
CA ARG A 180 -8.72 -6.93 8.60
C ARG A 180 -8.54 -8.29 9.27
N ARG A 181 -8.59 -9.40 8.54
CA ARG A 181 -8.41 -10.73 9.13
C ARG A 181 -7.03 -10.84 9.77
N MET A 182 -6.00 -10.42 9.04
CA MET A 182 -4.64 -10.41 9.54
C MET A 182 -4.48 -9.39 10.69
N ALA A 183 -5.06 -8.20 10.56
CA ALA A 183 -4.97 -7.15 11.59
C ALA A 183 -5.62 -7.53 12.94
N VAL A 184 -6.72 -8.28 12.91
CA VAL A 184 -7.51 -8.62 14.11
C VAL A 184 -7.16 -10.00 14.67
N TYR A 185 -6.90 -10.98 13.80
CA TYR A 185 -6.76 -12.38 14.20
C TYR A 185 -5.36 -12.95 14.00
N PHE A 186 -4.45 -12.22 13.33
CA PHE A 186 -3.11 -12.70 12.96
C PHE A 186 -3.18 -14.03 12.18
N LYS A 187 -4.14 -14.12 11.25
CA LYS A 187 -4.54 -15.36 10.54
C LYS A 187 -4.84 -15.16 9.06
#